data_AF-A0ABD3J8Q2-F1
#
_entry.id   AF-A0ABD3J8Q2-F1
#
_cell.length_a   1.000
_cell.length_b   1.000
_cell.length_c   1.000
_cell.angle_alpha   90.00
_cell.angle_beta   90.00
_cell.angle_gamma   90.00
#
_symmetry.space_group_name_H-M   'P 1'
#
loop_
_entity.id
_entity.type
_entity.pdbx_description
1 polymer ?
#
loop_
_entity_poly.entity_id
_entity_poly.type
_entity_poly.pdbx_seq_one_letter_code
_entity_poly.pdbx_strand_id
1 'polypeptide(L)'
;MLPCLSVKRSPSSLPNSRPEQDLHSHPPPSPGTSPGGASRSSQPVSPTFDLRREYTLSLQTSSYNEIRSAIYVEECSQEEQKVDLQEQDGSGSTQEWVLHRVLQPNRESVGEALRHAKDNKLTRLVSSYFDHSENTSKFCLLLCQSVRHARDMYSPLVELLEVLPLDVESCTQLQCNTVHEVFVQFDCLDNPFDSVRSDDFSEMRSCFSELKQQLHHRLLKSKSRVKFVRRAIAGSALCLIGTVVAAVASAIGVTAHALIAFVSAPCLMVYLPRDKFSKKELANAAQLDAAARGCVLSHDLDTIDRLVNRLHSAVEYDRESIRFGLGRGKDKNLILGVVKDLRKDHAKFLDGLKELEDRICLLFNMVNRARKLLLEEIIFHSSIVS
;
A
#
# COMPACT_ATOMS: atom_id res chain seq x y z
N MET A 1 -1.38 46.57 -45.87
CA MET A 1 -0.20 47.12 -46.56
C MET A 1 0.72 47.73 -45.51
N LEU A 2 1.89 47.12 -45.32
CA LEU A 2 3.00 47.61 -44.50
C LEU A 2 3.60 48.89 -45.12
N PRO A 3 4.35 49.68 -44.34
CA PRO A 3 5.80 49.64 -44.60
C PRO A 3 6.68 49.65 -43.34
N CYS A 4 7.85 49.08 -43.56
CA CYS A 4 8.95 48.80 -42.66
C CYS A 4 9.71 50.05 -42.22
N LEU A 5 10.27 50.02 -41.01
CA LEU A 5 11.59 50.62 -40.73
C LEU A 5 12.39 49.69 -39.80
N SER A 6 13.66 49.53 -40.17
CA SER A 6 14.65 48.63 -39.59
C SER A 6 15.80 49.48 -39.07
N VAL A 7 16.26 49.27 -37.83
CA VAL A 7 17.60 49.67 -37.38
C VAL A 7 18.15 48.61 -36.43
N LYS A 8 19.42 48.25 -36.68
CA LYS A 8 20.23 47.22 -36.06
C LYS A 8 21.46 47.88 -35.44
N ARG A 9 21.84 47.54 -34.20
CA ARG A 9 23.23 47.28 -33.78
C ARG A 9 23.36 46.87 -32.30
N SER A 10 24.31 45.97 -32.07
CA SER A 10 24.63 45.20 -30.87
C SER A 10 25.70 45.89 -29.97
N PRO A 11 26.44 45.18 -29.11
CA PRO A 11 26.37 45.25 -27.64
C PRO A 11 27.61 45.93 -26.99
N SER A 12 27.56 46.21 -25.69
CA SER A 12 28.77 46.56 -24.94
C SER A 12 28.71 46.18 -23.45
N SER A 13 29.81 45.57 -23.05
CA SER A 13 30.27 45.09 -21.75
C SER A 13 30.56 46.18 -20.69
N LEU A 14 30.48 45.76 -19.42
CA LEU A 14 31.29 46.06 -18.20
C LEU A 14 32.52 47.01 -18.35
N PRO A 15 33.04 47.70 -17.30
CA PRO A 15 33.33 47.16 -15.94
C PRO A 15 33.24 48.17 -14.77
N ASN A 16 33.31 47.72 -13.50
CA ASN A 16 34.37 47.94 -12.47
C ASN A 16 33.62 48.26 -11.14
N SER A 17 34.05 47.99 -9.91
CA SER A 17 35.25 47.41 -9.31
C SER A 17 35.02 47.25 -7.79
N ARG A 18 35.64 46.21 -7.23
CA ARG A 18 36.02 45.82 -5.84
C ARG A 18 36.34 46.95 -4.81
N PRO A 19 36.50 46.69 -3.48
CA PRO A 19 37.36 45.64 -2.86
C PRO A 19 36.83 44.94 -1.57
N GLU A 20 37.11 43.63 -1.43
CA GLU A 20 38.11 42.96 -0.56
C GLU A 20 37.64 42.64 0.87
N GLN A 21 37.64 41.34 1.21
CA GLN A 21 38.34 40.82 2.38
C GLN A 21 38.57 39.31 2.24
N ASP A 22 39.85 38.94 2.30
CA ASP A 22 40.42 37.59 2.36
C ASP A 22 40.00 36.82 3.63
N LEU A 23 39.89 35.48 3.54
CA LEU A 23 40.74 34.56 4.32
C LEU A 23 40.58 33.10 3.87
N HIS A 24 41.74 32.47 3.65
CA HIS A 24 42.06 31.03 3.68
C HIS A 24 41.85 30.14 2.44
N SER A 25 42.97 30.05 1.70
CA SER A 25 43.41 29.03 0.75
C SER A 25 43.78 27.70 1.42
N HIS A 26 43.52 26.57 0.76
CA HIS A 26 44.54 25.56 0.37
C HIS A 26 43.94 24.51 -0.63
N PRO A 27 44.75 23.92 -1.55
CA PRO A 27 44.30 23.39 -2.85
C PRO A 27 44.26 21.84 -2.94
N PRO A 28 43.72 21.24 -4.03
CA PRO A 28 43.62 19.79 -4.20
C PRO A 28 44.90 19.18 -4.82
N PRO A 29 45.17 17.87 -4.66
CA PRO A 29 46.30 17.24 -5.33
C PRO A 29 45.93 16.69 -6.73
N SER A 30 46.86 16.88 -7.66
CA SER A 30 46.87 16.44 -9.06
C SER A 30 47.07 14.92 -9.25
N PRO A 31 46.80 14.37 -10.45
CA PRO A 31 46.76 12.93 -10.72
C PRO A 31 48.11 12.35 -11.18
N GLY A 32 48.43 11.13 -10.73
CA GLY A 32 49.59 10.34 -11.15
C GLY A 32 49.19 9.07 -11.90
N THR A 33 49.99 8.71 -12.90
CA THR A 33 49.69 7.74 -13.97
C THR A 33 50.34 6.36 -13.74
N SER A 34 49.58 5.28 -14.04
CA SER A 34 49.99 3.96 -14.59
C SER A 34 50.57 2.85 -13.68
N PRO A 35 50.61 1.55 -14.13
CA PRO A 35 49.49 0.68 -14.54
C PRO A 35 49.58 -0.74 -13.89
N GLY A 36 48.47 -1.47 -13.78
CA GLY A 36 48.54 -2.87 -13.32
C GLY A 36 47.21 -3.59 -13.44
N GLY A 37 47.12 -4.53 -14.38
CA GLY A 37 45.90 -5.26 -14.70
C GLY A 37 45.46 -6.23 -13.60
N ALA A 38 44.15 -6.29 -13.38
CA ALA A 38 43.49 -7.49 -12.88
C ALA A 38 42.00 -7.46 -13.29
N SER A 39 41.63 -8.48 -14.05
CA SER A 39 40.29 -9.00 -14.36
C SER A 39 39.10 -8.27 -13.74
N ARG A 40 38.38 -7.50 -14.57
CA ARG A 40 37.04 -7.04 -14.24
C ARG A 40 36.08 -8.22 -14.42
N SER A 41 35.81 -8.90 -13.31
CA SER A 41 34.69 -9.82 -13.17
C SER A 41 33.41 -9.07 -13.54
N SER A 42 32.81 -9.42 -14.67
CA SER A 42 31.46 -9.03 -15.04
C SER A 42 30.48 -9.78 -14.13
N GLN A 43 30.27 -9.25 -12.92
CA GLN A 43 29.10 -9.62 -12.14
C GLN A 43 27.86 -9.14 -12.90
N PRO A 44 26.86 -10.00 -13.14
CA PRO A 44 25.59 -9.55 -13.69
C PRO A 44 24.95 -8.62 -12.66
N VAL A 45 24.78 -7.36 -13.05
CA VAL A 45 23.97 -6.39 -12.33
C VAL A 45 22.59 -7.01 -12.17
N SER A 46 22.23 -7.36 -10.94
CA SER A 46 20.87 -7.79 -10.61
C SER A 46 19.90 -6.71 -11.11
N PRO A 47 18.77 -7.06 -11.73
CA PRO A 47 17.88 -6.06 -12.31
C PRO A 47 17.45 -5.11 -11.20
N THR A 48 17.82 -3.83 -11.32
CA THR A 48 17.33 -2.78 -10.43
C THR A 48 15.81 -2.81 -10.53
N PHE A 49 15.15 -3.20 -9.45
CA PHE A 49 13.71 -3.28 -9.36
C PHE A 49 13.14 -1.87 -9.57
N ASP A 50 12.55 -1.62 -10.74
CA ASP A 50 11.96 -0.32 -11.09
C ASP A 50 10.59 -0.19 -10.43
N LEU A 51 10.57 0.36 -9.22
CA LEU A 51 9.36 0.60 -8.43
C LEU A 51 8.30 1.42 -9.19
N ARG A 52 8.73 2.35 -10.04
CA ARG A 52 7.81 3.19 -10.81
C ARG A 52 7.12 2.36 -11.89
N ARG A 53 7.87 1.49 -12.58
CA ARG A 53 7.30 0.58 -13.57
C ARG A 53 6.31 -0.38 -12.93
N GLU A 54 6.65 -0.97 -11.80
CA GLU A 54 5.77 -1.90 -11.07
C GLU A 54 4.50 -1.19 -10.59
N TYR A 55 4.61 0.05 -10.08
CA TYR A 55 3.46 0.87 -9.75
C TYR A 55 2.53 1.08 -10.96
N THR A 56 3.08 1.54 -12.10
CA THR A 56 2.27 1.75 -13.32
C THR A 56 1.59 0.47 -13.80
N LEU A 57 2.30 -0.67 -13.77
CA LEU A 57 1.73 -1.96 -14.16
C LEU A 57 0.60 -2.39 -13.21
N SER A 58 0.72 -2.10 -11.91
CA SER A 58 -0.31 -2.44 -10.92
C SER A 58 -1.64 -1.72 -11.18
N LEU A 59 -1.60 -0.48 -11.68
CA LEU A 59 -2.78 0.30 -12.08
C LEU A 59 -3.44 -0.20 -13.37
N GLN A 60 -2.77 -1.06 -14.14
CA GLN A 60 -3.31 -1.62 -15.39
C GLN A 60 -3.95 -3.00 -15.20
N THR A 61 -3.93 -3.53 -13.98
CA THR A 61 -4.48 -4.86 -13.68
C THR A 61 -6.01 -4.88 -13.76
N SER A 62 -6.59 -6.04 -14.11
CA SER A 62 -8.05 -6.20 -14.11
C SER A 62 -8.64 -5.98 -12.72
N SER A 63 -7.97 -6.49 -11.68
CA SER A 63 -8.42 -6.35 -10.29
C SER A 63 -8.45 -4.90 -9.82
N TYR A 64 -7.47 -4.08 -10.22
CA TYR A 64 -7.53 -2.64 -10.00
C TYR A 64 -8.77 -2.02 -10.67
N ASN A 65 -9.01 -2.32 -11.95
CA ASN A 65 -10.14 -1.75 -12.68
C ASN A 65 -11.49 -2.20 -12.10
N GLU A 66 -11.60 -3.45 -11.64
CA GLU A 66 -12.80 -3.99 -10.98
C GLU A 66 -13.07 -3.30 -9.65
N ILE A 67 -12.06 -3.15 -8.79
CA ILE A 67 -12.16 -2.45 -7.50
C ILE A 67 -12.55 -0.99 -7.74
N ARG A 68 -11.83 -0.31 -8.64
CA ARG A 68 -12.12 1.07 -9.02
C ARG A 68 -13.57 1.17 -9.48
N SER A 69 -13.99 0.38 -10.46
CA SER A 69 -15.38 0.40 -10.96
C SER A 69 -16.42 0.12 -9.87
N ALA A 70 -16.14 -0.76 -8.92
CA ALA A 70 -17.05 -1.04 -7.80
C ALA A 70 -17.19 0.16 -6.84
N ILE A 71 -16.09 0.86 -6.56
CA ILE A 71 -16.11 2.10 -5.76
C ILE A 71 -16.81 3.22 -6.53
N TYR A 72 -16.63 3.29 -7.85
CA TYR A 72 -17.23 4.33 -8.70
C TYR A 72 -18.73 4.10 -9.00
N VAL A 73 -19.22 2.87 -9.00
CA VAL A 73 -20.67 2.60 -9.17
C VAL A 73 -21.48 3.11 -7.96
N GLU A 74 -20.85 3.21 -6.79
CA GLU A 74 -21.40 3.95 -5.64
C GLU A 74 -21.65 5.43 -5.99
N GLU A 75 -20.79 6.01 -6.83
CA GLU A 75 -20.74 7.45 -7.10
C GLU A 75 -21.96 7.92 -7.90
N CYS A 76 -22.34 7.20 -8.95
CA CYS A 76 -23.56 7.51 -9.71
C CYS A 76 -24.85 7.28 -8.90
N SER A 77 -24.83 6.34 -7.95
CA SER A 77 -26.04 5.96 -7.20
C SER A 77 -26.38 6.98 -6.10
N GLN A 78 -25.38 7.68 -5.55
CA GLN A 78 -25.57 8.72 -4.52
C GLN A 78 -26.08 10.05 -5.12
N GLU A 79 -25.76 10.37 -6.38
CA GLU A 79 -26.24 11.57 -7.06
C GLU A 79 -27.74 11.50 -7.41
N GLU A 80 -28.24 10.32 -7.82
CA GLU A 80 -29.66 10.12 -8.12
C GLU A 80 -30.54 10.12 -6.86
N GLN A 81 -30.01 9.68 -5.71
CA GLN A 81 -30.77 9.53 -4.47
C GLN A 81 -30.89 10.84 -3.66
N LYS A 82 -30.12 11.89 -4.00
CA LYS A 82 -30.22 13.21 -3.32
C LYS A 82 -31.44 14.03 -3.74
N VAL A 83 -32.17 13.59 -4.77
CA VAL A 83 -33.38 14.28 -5.27
C VAL A 83 -34.67 13.78 -4.59
N ASP A 84 -34.64 12.64 -3.92
CA ASP A 84 -35.82 12.08 -3.27
C ASP A 84 -35.51 11.53 -1.87
N LEU A 85 -36.22 12.08 -0.88
CA LEU A 85 -36.43 11.58 0.50
C LEU A 85 -35.52 12.09 1.62
N GLN A 86 -36.08 13.10 2.29
CA GLN A 86 -36.05 13.30 3.73
C GLN A 86 -36.42 11.99 4.47
N GLU A 87 -35.61 11.60 5.46
CA GLU A 87 -35.85 10.53 6.46
C GLU A 87 -35.89 9.07 5.98
N GLN A 88 -34.72 8.42 5.86
CA GLN A 88 -34.54 7.04 6.37
C GLN A 88 -33.06 6.63 6.51
N ASP A 89 -32.80 5.92 7.60
CA ASP A 89 -31.55 5.33 8.11
C ASP A 89 -30.91 4.30 7.14
N GLY A 90 -30.46 4.74 5.96
CA GLY A 90 -30.05 3.89 4.82
C GLY A 90 -28.56 3.91 4.46
N SER A 91 -27.70 4.64 5.18
CA SER A 91 -26.25 4.69 4.86
C SER A 91 -25.56 3.32 4.99
N GLY A 92 -26.12 2.41 5.80
CA GLY A 92 -25.57 1.07 6.02
C GLY A 92 -25.72 0.10 4.85
N SER A 93 -26.67 0.28 3.93
CA SER A 93 -26.90 -0.70 2.85
C SER A 93 -25.93 -0.55 1.68
N THR A 94 -25.53 0.67 1.35
CA THR A 94 -24.76 0.94 0.13
C THR A 94 -23.25 0.72 0.34
N GLN A 95 -22.71 1.21 1.47
CA GLN A 95 -21.32 0.91 1.85
C GLN A 95 -21.09 -0.59 2.04
N GLU A 96 -22.05 -1.31 2.63
CA GLU A 96 -21.98 -2.78 2.77
C GLU A 96 -22.01 -3.50 1.41
N TRP A 97 -22.79 -2.98 0.45
CA TRP A 97 -22.80 -3.51 -0.92
C TRP A 97 -21.46 -3.30 -1.63
N VAL A 98 -20.85 -2.12 -1.51
CA VAL A 98 -19.52 -1.85 -2.08
C VAL A 98 -18.50 -2.80 -1.44
N LEU A 99 -18.50 -2.92 -0.11
CA LEU A 99 -17.62 -3.85 0.62
C LEU A 99 -17.78 -5.29 0.13
N HIS A 100 -19.03 -5.73 -0.05
CA HIS A 100 -19.32 -7.07 -0.56
C HIS A 100 -18.70 -7.31 -1.95
N ARG A 101 -18.61 -6.28 -2.80
CA ARG A 101 -18.05 -6.36 -4.15
C ARG A 101 -16.53 -6.21 -4.19
N VAL A 102 -15.97 -5.28 -3.39
CA VAL A 102 -14.53 -4.99 -3.40
C VAL A 102 -13.72 -5.97 -2.56
N LEU A 103 -14.28 -6.56 -1.51
CA LEU A 103 -13.59 -7.55 -0.69
C LEU A 103 -13.71 -8.94 -1.30
N GLN A 104 -12.57 -9.54 -1.64
CA GLN A 104 -12.50 -10.89 -2.18
C GLN A 104 -11.46 -11.71 -1.42
N PRO A 105 -11.86 -12.74 -0.66
CA PRO A 105 -13.24 -13.14 -0.32
C PRO A 105 -14.01 -12.08 0.49
N ASN A 106 -15.33 -12.03 0.28
CA ASN A 106 -16.25 -11.15 1.01
C ASN A 106 -16.61 -11.73 2.40
N ARG A 107 -17.37 -10.96 3.19
CA ARG A 107 -17.76 -11.32 4.56
C ARG A 107 -18.55 -12.64 4.63
N GLU A 108 -19.46 -12.87 3.70
CA GLU A 108 -20.26 -14.10 3.63
C GLU A 108 -19.37 -15.33 3.37
N SER A 109 -18.50 -15.26 2.36
CA SER A 109 -17.55 -16.34 2.02
C SER A 109 -16.62 -16.67 3.18
N VAL A 110 -16.14 -15.63 3.88
CA VAL A 110 -15.33 -15.78 5.09
C VAL A 110 -16.12 -16.44 6.20
N GLY A 111 -17.35 -15.97 6.47
CA GLY A 111 -18.23 -16.51 7.50
C GLY A 111 -18.52 -17.99 7.29
N GLU A 112 -18.81 -18.39 6.05
CA GLU A 112 -19.07 -19.78 5.71
C GLU A 112 -17.83 -20.66 5.90
N ALA A 113 -16.66 -20.22 5.43
CA ALA A 113 -15.43 -20.98 5.63
C ALA A 113 -15.06 -21.12 7.13
N LEU A 114 -15.28 -20.07 7.92
CA LEU A 114 -15.02 -20.08 9.37
C LEU A 114 -15.99 -21.00 10.12
N ARG A 115 -17.25 -21.10 9.69
CA ARG A 115 -18.24 -22.04 10.28
C ARG A 115 -17.81 -23.50 10.18
N HIS A 116 -17.19 -23.87 9.06
CA HIS A 116 -16.67 -25.23 8.82
C HIS A 116 -15.25 -25.43 9.34
N ALA A 117 -14.56 -24.35 9.73
CA ALA A 117 -13.20 -24.43 10.24
C ALA A 117 -13.19 -24.83 11.72
N LYS A 118 -12.28 -25.74 12.07
CA LYS A 118 -12.03 -26.07 13.48
C LYS A 118 -11.52 -24.85 14.23
N ASP A 119 -12.12 -24.52 15.37
CA ASP A 119 -11.58 -23.49 16.25
C ASP A 119 -10.19 -23.88 16.74
N ASN A 120 -9.20 -23.09 16.35
CA ASN A 120 -7.83 -23.22 16.78
C ASN A 120 -7.11 -21.87 16.61
N LYS A 121 -5.89 -21.79 17.15
CA LYS A 121 -5.08 -20.56 17.11
C LYS A 121 -4.85 -19.97 15.70
N LEU A 122 -4.93 -20.77 14.63
CA LEU A 122 -4.79 -20.29 13.25
C LEU A 122 -6.11 -19.69 12.76
N THR A 123 -7.22 -20.39 12.95
CA THR A 123 -8.56 -19.91 12.60
C THR A 123 -8.89 -18.59 13.30
N ARG A 124 -8.53 -18.42 14.58
CA ARG A 124 -8.69 -17.16 15.31
C ARG A 124 -7.83 -16.02 14.76
N LEU A 125 -6.59 -16.33 14.39
CA LEU A 125 -5.67 -15.36 13.78
C LEU A 125 -6.20 -14.90 12.42
N VAL A 126 -6.69 -15.84 11.62
CA VAL A 126 -7.29 -15.58 10.30
C VAL A 126 -8.60 -14.79 10.42
N SER A 127 -9.45 -15.11 11.40
CA SER A 127 -10.65 -14.34 11.71
C SER A 127 -10.31 -12.89 12.06
N SER A 128 -9.36 -12.69 12.98
CA SER A 128 -8.89 -11.34 13.35
C SER A 128 -8.34 -10.58 12.13
N TYR A 129 -7.58 -11.24 11.25
CA TYR A 129 -7.15 -10.61 9.99
C TYR A 129 -8.35 -10.19 9.11
N PHE A 130 -9.37 -11.03 8.98
CA PHE A 130 -10.56 -10.70 8.19
C PHE A 130 -11.33 -9.51 8.78
N ASP A 131 -11.48 -9.45 10.09
CA ASP A 131 -12.14 -8.34 10.80
C ASP A 131 -11.35 -7.04 10.61
N HIS A 132 -10.03 -7.07 10.85
CA HIS A 132 -9.18 -5.89 10.69
C HIS A 132 -9.12 -5.41 9.23
N SER A 133 -9.03 -6.34 8.28
CA SER A 133 -9.03 -5.97 6.85
C SER A 133 -10.36 -5.40 6.38
N GLU A 134 -11.49 -5.88 6.90
CA GLU A 134 -12.80 -5.29 6.61
C GLU A 134 -12.92 -3.87 7.20
N ASN A 135 -12.45 -3.66 8.43
CA ASN A 135 -12.44 -2.34 9.07
C ASN A 135 -11.53 -1.34 8.33
N THR A 136 -10.34 -1.78 7.90
CA THR A 136 -9.47 -0.96 7.04
C THR A 136 -10.14 -0.63 5.71
N SER A 137 -10.83 -1.58 5.10
CA SER A 137 -11.60 -1.33 3.88
C SER A 137 -12.74 -0.33 4.08
N LYS A 138 -13.46 -0.39 5.21
CA LYS A 138 -14.47 0.62 5.58
C LYS A 138 -13.86 2.02 5.67
N PHE A 139 -12.72 2.14 6.35
CA PHE A 139 -11.98 3.39 6.45
C PHE A 139 -11.51 3.90 5.08
N CYS A 140 -11.01 3.02 4.20
CA CYS A 140 -10.64 3.39 2.84
C CYS A 140 -11.82 3.91 2.00
N LEU A 141 -13.03 3.37 2.21
CA LEU A 141 -14.22 3.90 1.54
C LEU A 141 -14.59 5.30 2.05
N LEU A 142 -14.41 5.58 3.34
CA LEU A 142 -14.55 6.93 3.88
C LEU A 142 -13.54 7.89 3.24
N LEU A 143 -12.28 7.46 3.07
CA LEU A 143 -11.28 8.25 2.35
C LEU A 143 -11.67 8.52 0.89
N CYS A 144 -12.22 7.53 0.18
CA CYS A 144 -12.73 7.73 -1.16
C CYS A 144 -13.84 8.80 -1.17
N GLN A 145 -14.74 8.79 -0.18
CA GLN A 145 -15.77 9.82 -0.03
C GLN A 145 -15.15 11.21 0.24
N SER A 146 -14.15 11.32 1.10
CA SER A 146 -13.41 12.58 1.32
C SER A 146 -12.75 13.09 0.05
N VAL A 147 -12.16 12.20 -0.77
CA VAL A 147 -11.59 12.55 -2.08
C VAL A 147 -12.67 13.10 -3.01
N ARG A 148 -13.87 12.51 -3.04
CA ARG A 148 -14.99 13.03 -3.85
C ARG A 148 -15.43 14.41 -3.39
N HIS A 149 -15.72 14.56 -2.10
CA HIS A 149 -16.10 15.85 -1.53
C HIS A 149 -15.03 16.93 -1.80
N ALA A 150 -13.74 16.57 -1.77
CA ALA A 150 -12.67 17.48 -2.16
C ALA A 150 -12.69 17.86 -3.64
N ARG A 151 -13.02 16.93 -4.56
CA ARG A 151 -13.20 17.25 -5.97
C ARG A 151 -14.39 18.19 -6.17
N ASP A 152 -15.52 17.91 -5.53
CA ASP A 152 -16.73 18.71 -5.63
C ASP A 152 -16.50 20.13 -5.09
N MET A 153 -15.82 20.23 -3.95
CA MET A 153 -15.44 21.51 -3.34
C MET A 153 -14.52 22.35 -4.24
N TYR A 154 -13.58 21.72 -4.95
CA TYR A 154 -12.66 22.42 -5.86
C TYR A 154 -13.19 22.61 -7.28
N SER A 155 -14.24 21.91 -7.73
CA SER A 155 -14.74 22.01 -9.12
C SER A 155 -15.08 23.45 -9.52
N PRO A 156 -15.84 24.23 -8.72
CA PRO A 156 -16.15 25.62 -9.06
C PRO A 156 -14.90 26.50 -9.17
N LEU A 157 -13.87 26.23 -8.35
CA LEU A 157 -12.59 26.94 -8.45
C LEU A 157 -11.86 26.57 -9.75
N VAL A 158 -11.78 25.29 -10.09
CA VAL A 158 -11.11 24.83 -11.31
C VAL A 158 -11.77 25.43 -12.55
N GLU A 159 -13.09 25.34 -12.65
CA GLU A 159 -13.87 25.94 -13.75
C GLU A 159 -13.63 27.45 -13.85
N LEU A 160 -13.63 28.15 -12.71
CA LEU A 160 -13.33 29.57 -12.65
C LEU A 160 -11.90 29.87 -13.15
N LEU A 161 -10.91 29.10 -12.74
CA LEU A 161 -9.51 29.31 -13.11
C LEU A 161 -9.27 29.15 -14.62
N GLU A 162 -10.01 28.27 -15.28
CA GLU A 162 -9.97 28.04 -16.73
C GLU A 162 -10.53 29.21 -17.55
N VAL A 163 -11.60 29.85 -17.08
CA VAL A 163 -12.26 30.95 -17.80
C VAL A 163 -11.63 32.32 -17.55
N LEU A 164 -10.88 32.47 -16.45
CA LEU A 164 -10.21 33.72 -16.11
C LEU A 164 -9.00 33.98 -17.05
N PRO A 165 -8.70 35.24 -17.42
CA PRO A 165 -7.53 35.55 -18.22
C PRO A 165 -6.24 35.15 -17.50
N LEU A 166 -5.23 34.72 -18.26
CA LEU A 166 -3.91 34.36 -17.71
C LEU A 166 -3.25 35.58 -17.06
N ASP A 167 -3.33 36.73 -17.72
CA ASP A 167 -3.00 38.01 -17.12
C ASP A 167 -4.17 38.47 -16.25
N VAL A 168 -4.08 38.16 -14.96
CA VAL A 168 -5.14 38.44 -13.99
C VAL A 168 -5.40 39.95 -13.85
N GLU A 169 -4.45 40.81 -14.19
CA GLU A 169 -4.62 42.28 -14.12
C GLU A 169 -5.67 42.79 -15.13
N SER A 170 -5.85 42.04 -16.23
CA SER A 170 -6.88 42.28 -17.24
C SER A 170 -8.31 41.85 -16.81
N CYS A 171 -8.48 41.23 -15.64
CA CYS A 171 -9.80 40.82 -15.14
C CYS A 171 -10.76 42.01 -15.05
N THR A 172 -11.95 41.82 -15.58
CA THR A 172 -13.08 42.76 -15.48
C THR A 172 -13.69 42.74 -14.08
N GLN A 173 -14.44 43.79 -13.73
CA GLN A 173 -15.13 43.84 -12.44
C GLN A 173 -16.17 42.72 -12.29
N LEU A 174 -16.81 42.31 -13.39
CA LEU A 174 -17.76 41.19 -13.40
C LEU A 174 -17.05 39.89 -13.01
N GLN A 175 -15.89 39.60 -13.61
CA GLN A 175 -15.07 38.43 -13.26
C GLN A 175 -14.63 38.47 -11.80
N CYS A 176 -14.22 39.63 -11.28
CA CYS A 176 -13.88 39.77 -9.87
C CYS A 176 -15.07 39.52 -8.93
N ASN A 177 -16.30 39.88 -9.33
CA ASN A 177 -17.50 39.55 -8.56
C ASN A 177 -17.76 38.04 -8.57
N THR A 178 -17.64 37.37 -9.73
CA THR A 178 -17.77 35.91 -9.83
C THR A 178 -16.72 35.19 -8.98
N VAL A 179 -15.46 35.65 -9.00
CA VAL A 179 -14.40 35.09 -8.14
C VAL A 179 -14.79 35.20 -6.67
N HIS A 180 -15.25 36.38 -6.25
CA HIS A 180 -15.68 36.61 -4.88
C HIS A 180 -16.84 35.67 -4.48
N GLU A 181 -17.82 35.45 -5.37
CA GLU A 181 -18.94 34.54 -5.11
C GLU A 181 -18.47 33.09 -4.92
N VAL A 182 -17.60 32.60 -5.80
CA VAL A 182 -17.01 31.24 -5.68
C VAL A 182 -16.17 31.12 -4.41
N PHE A 183 -15.41 32.14 -4.05
CA PHE A 183 -14.61 32.16 -2.82
C PHE A 183 -15.48 32.09 -1.56
N VAL A 184 -16.60 32.81 -1.53
CA VAL A 184 -17.56 32.72 -0.42
C VAL A 184 -18.15 31.31 -0.34
N GLN A 185 -18.52 30.70 -1.47
CA GLN A 185 -19.03 29.32 -1.49
C GLN A 185 -17.99 28.33 -0.96
N PHE A 186 -16.73 28.47 -1.38
CA PHE A 186 -15.64 27.61 -0.94
C PHE A 186 -15.36 27.76 0.56
N ASP A 187 -15.32 28.99 1.09
CA ASP A 187 -15.06 29.27 2.51
C ASP A 187 -16.16 28.71 3.43
N CYS A 188 -17.39 28.57 2.93
CA CYS A 188 -18.49 27.95 3.65
C CYS A 188 -18.39 26.42 3.77
N LEU A 189 -17.52 25.77 3.01
CA LEU A 189 -17.35 24.32 3.04
C LEU A 189 -16.27 23.93 4.06
N ASP A 190 -16.53 22.86 4.81
CA ASP A 190 -15.57 22.26 5.73
C ASP A 190 -14.53 21.42 4.98
N ASN A 191 -13.37 21.19 5.62
CA ASN A 191 -12.33 20.41 5.01
C ASN A 191 -12.75 18.93 4.92
N PRO A 192 -12.79 18.34 3.71
CA PRO A 192 -13.25 16.96 3.52
C PRO A 192 -12.46 15.89 4.28
N PHE A 193 -11.26 16.23 4.75
CA PHE A 193 -10.36 15.32 5.45
C PHE A 193 -10.37 15.49 6.98
N ASP A 194 -11.17 16.40 7.54
CA ASP A 194 -11.22 16.64 9.00
C ASP A 194 -11.70 15.43 9.81
N SER A 195 -12.56 14.60 9.22
CA SER A 195 -13.07 13.39 9.86
C SER A 195 -12.03 12.27 9.96
N VAL A 196 -10.90 12.39 9.27
CA VAL A 196 -9.86 11.38 9.19
C VAL A 196 -8.82 11.63 10.28
N ARG A 197 -8.74 10.77 11.29
CA ARG A 197 -7.81 10.96 12.41
C ARG A 197 -6.52 10.18 12.19
N SER A 198 -5.40 10.76 12.63
CA SER A 198 -4.10 10.07 12.60
C SER A 198 -4.10 8.79 13.47
N ASP A 199 -4.92 8.78 14.53
CA ASP A 199 -5.10 7.62 15.41
C ASP A 199 -5.63 6.39 14.64
N ASP A 200 -6.50 6.59 13.65
CA ASP A 200 -7.10 5.52 12.85
C ASP A 200 -6.02 4.73 12.08
N PHE A 201 -5.05 5.45 11.50
CA PHE A 201 -3.89 4.84 10.83
C PHE A 201 -2.96 4.11 11.79
N SER A 202 -2.75 4.65 12.99
CA SER A 202 -1.90 4.03 14.01
C SER A 202 -2.44 2.66 14.45
N GLU A 203 -3.74 2.59 14.73
CA GLU A 203 -4.40 1.35 15.12
C GLU A 203 -4.29 0.28 14.02
N MET A 204 -4.64 0.63 12.78
CA MET A 204 -4.54 -0.29 11.63
C MET A 204 -3.12 -0.81 11.44
N ARG A 205 -2.10 0.07 11.54
CA ARG A 205 -0.68 -0.33 11.45
C ARG A 205 -0.30 -1.33 12.54
N SER A 206 -0.71 -1.07 13.77
CA SER A 206 -0.45 -1.96 14.90
C SER A 206 -1.04 -3.34 14.66
N CYS A 207 -2.32 -3.40 14.27
CA CYS A 207 -3.03 -4.64 13.99
C CYS A 207 -2.32 -5.45 12.88
N PHE A 208 -2.00 -4.85 11.73
CA PHE A 208 -1.34 -5.59 10.65
C PHE A 208 0.11 -5.99 10.98
N SER A 209 0.83 -5.18 11.76
CA SER A 209 2.17 -5.52 12.24
C SER A 209 2.11 -6.76 13.15
N GLU A 210 1.18 -6.79 14.09
CA GLU A 210 0.96 -7.92 14.98
C GLU A 210 0.56 -9.18 14.19
N LEU A 211 -0.42 -9.07 13.30
CA LEU A 211 -0.89 -10.17 12.45
C LEU A 211 0.27 -10.76 11.62
N LYS A 212 1.08 -9.89 11.02
CA LYS A 212 2.28 -10.29 10.26
C LYS A 212 3.27 -11.02 11.15
N GLN A 213 3.53 -10.54 12.36
CA GLN A 213 4.43 -11.20 13.31
C GLN A 213 3.92 -12.59 13.69
N GLN A 214 2.63 -12.71 13.98
CA GLN A 214 2.02 -13.99 14.33
C GLN A 214 2.06 -14.99 13.16
N LEU A 215 1.76 -14.54 11.93
CA LEU A 215 1.90 -15.37 10.72
C LEU A 215 3.36 -15.78 10.46
N HIS A 216 4.31 -14.86 10.65
CA HIS A 216 5.73 -15.16 10.48
C HIS A 216 6.22 -16.18 11.52
N HIS A 217 5.78 -16.07 12.77
CA HIS A 217 6.09 -17.06 13.80
C HIS A 217 5.55 -18.45 13.41
N ARG A 218 4.35 -18.54 12.85
CA ARG A 218 3.76 -19.80 12.34
C ARG A 218 4.55 -20.37 11.17
N LEU A 219 4.96 -19.54 10.23
CA LEU A 219 5.83 -19.90 9.11
C LEU A 219 7.12 -20.56 9.61
N LEU A 220 7.81 -19.92 10.56
CA LEU A 220 9.04 -20.47 11.16
C LEU A 220 8.77 -21.79 11.87
N LYS A 221 7.65 -21.90 12.58
CA LYS A 221 7.23 -23.13 13.26
C LYS A 221 6.99 -24.27 12.27
N SER A 222 6.27 -24.05 11.17
CA SER A 222 6.07 -25.05 10.11
C SER A 222 7.40 -25.51 9.51
N LYS A 223 8.26 -24.57 9.11
CA LYS A 223 9.62 -24.88 8.60
C LYS A 223 10.44 -25.70 9.61
N SER A 224 10.33 -25.40 10.90
CA SER A 224 11.03 -26.13 11.96
C SER A 224 10.54 -27.58 12.10
N ARG A 225 9.23 -27.84 11.94
CA ARG A 225 8.64 -29.18 11.99
C ARG A 225 9.15 -30.06 10.85
N VAL A 226 9.22 -29.50 9.64
CA VAL A 226 9.81 -30.20 8.48
C VAL A 226 11.27 -30.57 8.75
N LYS A 227 12.07 -29.63 9.28
CA LYS A 227 13.47 -29.88 9.65
C LYS A 227 13.58 -30.96 10.73
N PHE A 228 12.72 -30.91 11.74
CA PHE A 228 12.70 -31.89 12.83
C PHE A 228 12.39 -33.30 12.32
N VAL A 229 11.34 -33.46 11.51
CA VAL A 229 10.99 -34.78 10.93
C VAL A 229 12.13 -35.32 10.06
N ARG A 230 12.76 -34.48 9.23
CA ARG A 230 13.93 -34.90 8.43
C ARG A 230 15.10 -35.37 9.30
N ARG A 231 15.39 -34.66 10.40
CA ARG A 231 16.46 -35.02 11.34
C ARG A 231 16.14 -36.29 12.12
N ALA A 232 14.90 -36.45 12.59
CA ALA A 232 14.46 -37.64 13.31
C ALA A 232 14.56 -38.90 12.43
N ILE A 233 14.19 -38.79 11.15
CA ILE A 233 14.31 -39.89 10.18
C ILE A 233 15.78 -40.22 9.89
N ALA A 234 16.63 -39.21 9.69
CA ALA A 234 18.05 -39.44 9.49
C ALA A 234 18.68 -40.14 10.71
N GLY A 235 18.32 -39.70 11.92
CA GLY A 235 18.73 -40.34 13.17
C GLY A 235 18.21 -41.78 13.30
N SER A 236 16.94 -42.04 12.93
CA SER A 236 16.39 -43.40 12.96
C SER A 236 17.04 -44.31 11.92
N ALA A 237 17.34 -43.80 10.72
CA ALA A 237 18.05 -44.58 9.70
C ALA A 237 19.46 -44.96 10.16
N LEU A 238 20.18 -44.02 10.79
CA LEU A 238 21.49 -44.30 11.41
C LEU A 238 21.39 -45.33 12.53
N CYS A 239 20.35 -45.23 13.38
CA CYS A 239 20.08 -46.22 14.43
C CYS A 239 19.80 -47.60 13.84
N LEU A 240 18.96 -47.70 12.80
CA LEU A 240 18.66 -48.96 12.12
C LEU A 240 19.93 -49.59 11.52
N ILE A 241 20.75 -48.81 10.81
CA ILE A 241 22.04 -49.28 10.27
C ILE A 241 22.92 -49.79 11.43
N GLY A 242 23.03 -49.03 12.51
CA GLY A 242 23.76 -49.43 13.70
C GLY A 242 23.26 -50.74 14.31
N THR A 243 21.94 -50.93 14.43
CA THR A 243 21.34 -52.18 14.94
C THR A 243 21.62 -53.36 14.03
N VAL A 244 21.56 -53.19 12.70
CA VAL A 244 21.85 -54.25 11.73
C VAL A 244 23.33 -54.63 11.80
N VAL A 245 24.24 -53.65 11.82
CA VAL A 245 25.68 -53.90 11.93
C VAL A 245 26.01 -54.61 13.25
N ALA A 246 25.43 -54.17 14.37
CA ALA A 246 25.62 -54.81 15.67
C ALA A 246 25.06 -56.24 15.71
N ALA A 247 23.90 -56.49 15.11
CA ALA A 247 23.31 -57.82 15.01
C ALA A 247 24.17 -58.77 14.16
N VAL A 248 24.68 -58.32 13.02
CA VAL A 248 25.58 -59.10 12.15
C VAL A 248 26.88 -59.42 12.89
N ALA A 249 27.51 -58.43 13.53
CA ALA A 249 28.73 -58.66 14.31
C ALA A 249 28.50 -59.63 15.48
N SER A 250 27.35 -59.52 16.16
CA SER A 250 26.96 -60.44 17.24
C SER A 250 26.72 -61.85 16.72
N ALA A 251 26.02 -62.03 15.58
CA ALA A 251 25.78 -63.34 14.98
C ALA A 251 27.08 -64.05 14.58
N ILE A 252 28.07 -63.31 14.07
CA ILE A 252 29.40 -63.84 13.75
C ILE A 252 30.09 -64.33 15.04
N GLY A 253 30.03 -63.56 16.13
CA GLY A 253 30.60 -63.96 17.43
C GLY A 253 29.86 -65.11 18.13
N VAL A 254 28.56 -65.27 17.88
CA VAL A 254 27.67 -66.26 18.52
C VAL A 254 27.76 -67.65 17.91
N THR A 255 28.51 -67.84 16.81
CA THR A 255 28.95 -69.20 16.43
C THR A 255 29.84 -69.87 17.49
N ALA A 256 30.28 -69.14 18.53
CA ALA A 256 30.93 -69.70 19.70
C ALA A 256 29.98 -70.11 20.85
N HIS A 257 28.92 -69.35 21.21
CA HIS A 257 27.98 -69.75 22.29
C HIS A 257 26.57 -69.15 22.14
N ALA A 258 25.56 -69.97 22.40
CA ALA A 258 24.15 -69.80 22.03
C ALA A 258 23.37 -68.65 22.72
N LEU A 259 22.50 -68.03 21.91
CA LEU A 259 21.23 -67.31 22.18
C LEU A 259 21.18 -66.23 23.28
N ILE A 260 21.07 -64.97 22.87
CA ILE A 260 20.11 -64.03 23.48
C ILE A 260 19.40 -63.22 22.39
N ALA A 261 18.08 -63.38 22.32
CA ALA A 261 17.18 -62.59 21.50
C ALA A 261 16.93 -61.23 22.14
N PHE A 262 17.16 -60.13 21.43
CA PHE A 262 16.47 -58.86 21.69
C PHE A 262 16.57 -57.92 20.48
N VAL A 263 15.55 -57.91 19.62
CA VAL A 263 15.26 -56.75 18.77
C VAL A 263 13.74 -56.59 18.69
N SER A 264 13.11 -56.25 19.82
CA SER A 264 11.76 -55.67 19.78
C SER A 264 11.89 -54.22 19.29
N ALA A 265 11.89 -54.08 17.96
CA ALA A 265 11.48 -52.94 17.14
C ALA A 265 11.74 -51.49 17.65
N PRO A 266 12.63 -50.75 16.97
CA PRO A 266 12.46 -49.32 16.76
C PRO A 266 12.05 -49.04 15.30
N CYS A 267 11.03 -49.73 14.76
CA CYS A 267 10.63 -49.59 13.35
C CYS A 267 9.32 -48.83 13.12
N LEU A 268 8.74 -48.19 14.14
CA LEU A 268 7.49 -47.43 13.96
C LEU A 268 7.67 -46.12 13.18
N MET A 269 8.91 -45.61 13.05
CA MET A 269 9.16 -44.31 12.39
C MET A 269 9.35 -44.40 10.87
N VAL A 270 9.53 -45.61 10.30
CA VAL A 270 9.70 -45.81 8.85
C VAL A 270 8.37 -45.71 8.09
N TYR A 271 7.23 -45.81 8.80
CA TYR A 271 5.89 -45.75 8.20
C TYR A 271 5.23 -44.38 8.22
N LEU A 272 5.89 -43.33 8.75
CA LEU A 272 5.37 -41.97 8.55
C LEU A 272 5.40 -41.67 7.05
N PRO A 273 4.30 -41.19 6.42
CA PRO A 273 4.28 -40.82 5.01
C PRO A 273 5.19 -39.59 4.77
N ARG A 274 6.51 -39.83 4.72
CA ARG A 274 7.62 -38.87 4.64
C ARG A 274 7.31 -37.75 3.65
N ASP A 275 6.87 -38.19 2.48
CA ASP A 275 6.66 -37.34 1.34
C ASP A 275 5.38 -36.52 1.50
N LYS A 276 4.29 -37.13 1.96
CA LYS A 276 3.00 -36.45 2.13
C LYS A 276 3.05 -35.39 3.24
N PHE A 277 3.60 -35.70 4.41
CA PHE A 277 3.69 -34.73 5.51
C PHE A 277 4.63 -33.56 5.18
N SER A 278 5.84 -33.85 4.67
CA SER A 278 6.81 -32.82 4.37
C SER A 278 6.37 -31.90 3.23
N LYS A 279 5.78 -32.45 2.16
CA LYS A 279 5.24 -31.67 1.03
C LYS A 279 4.12 -30.75 1.51
N LYS A 280 3.24 -31.26 2.37
CA LYS A 280 2.12 -30.52 2.95
C LYS A 280 2.55 -29.36 3.85
N GLU A 281 3.46 -29.60 4.81
CA GLU A 281 3.97 -28.53 5.67
C GLU A 281 4.76 -27.49 4.86
N LEU A 282 5.46 -27.90 3.80
CA LEU A 282 6.12 -26.96 2.87
C LEU A 282 5.11 -26.12 2.08
N ALA A 283 4.01 -26.71 1.61
CA ALA A 283 2.95 -25.99 0.92
C ALA A 283 2.29 -24.97 1.86
N ASN A 284 1.96 -25.38 3.08
CA ASN A 284 1.48 -24.47 4.13
C ASN A 284 2.49 -23.34 4.40
N ALA A 285 3.78 -23.67 4.56
CA ALA A 285 4.80 -22.64 4.75
C ALA A 285 4.88 -21.66 3.57
N ALA A 286 4.75 -22.13 2.33
CA ALA A 286 4.74 -21.25 1.16
C ALA A 286 3.50 -20.33 1.16
N GLN A 287 2.35 -20.86 1.55
CA GLN A 287 1.10 -20.14 1.64
C GLN A 287 1.11 -19.09 2.77
N LEU A 288 1.58 -19.44 3.97
CA LEU A 288 1.77 -18.49 5.07
C LEU A 288 2.82 -17.42 4.75
N ASP A 289 3.88 -17.76 4.01
CA ASP A 289 4.86 -16.76 3.53
C ASP A 289 4.19 -15.79 2.54
N ALA A 290 3.42 -16.31 1.60
CA ALA A 290 2.69 -15.48 0.64
C ALA A 290 1.63 -14.59 1.33
N ALA A 291 0.90 -15.12 2.31
CA ALA A 291 -0.08 -14.37 3.09
C ALA A 291 0.59 -13.29 3.95
N ALA A 292 1.68 -13.62 4.65
CA ALA A 292 2.45 -12.67 5.46
C ALA A 292 3.07 -11.54 4.60
N ARG A 293 3.45 -11.85 3.35
CA ARG A 293 3.86 -10.82 2.36
C ARG A 293 2.69 -9.94 1.92
N GLY A 294 1.50 -10.51 1.75
CA GLY A 294 0.28 -9.73 1.48
C GLY A 294 -0.18 -8.87 2.66
N CYS A 295 0.23 -9.20 3.89
CA CYS A 295 0.01 -8.38 5.09
C CYS A 295 0.99 -7.19 5.20
N VAL A 296 1.88 -6.99 4.22
CA VAL A 296 2.78 -5.81 4.18
C VAL A 296 1.98 -4.60 3.69
N LEU A 297 1.04 -4.15 4.51
CA LEU A 297 0.22 -2.96 4.25
C LEU A 297 0.83 -1.70 4.87
N SER A 298 1.82 -1.84 5.76
CA SER A 298 2.35 -0.72 6.55
C SER A 298 2.90 0.41 5.68
N HIS A 299 3.64 0.10 4.62
CA HIS A 299 4.19 1.11 3.72
C HIS A 299 3.09 1.85 2.94
N ASP A 300 2.08 1.13 2.46
CA ASP A 300 0.97 1.73 1.72
C ASP A 300 0.08 2.57 2.65
N LEU A 301 -0.17 2.11 3.87
CA LEU A 301 -0.85 2.90 4.91
C LEU A 301 -0.06 4.16 5.28
N ASP A 302 1.26 4.09 5.42
CA ASP A 302 2.10 5.27 5.68
C ASP A 302 2.09 6.25 4.50
N THR A 303 2.02 5.73 3.28
CA THR A 303 1.92 6.55 2.07
C THR A 303 0.57 7.25 2.03
N ILE A 304 -0.52 6.53 2.28
CA ILE A 304 -1.89 7.07 2.35
C ILE A 304 -2.00 8.11 3.47
N ASP A 305 -1.53 7.82 4.68
CA ASP A 305 -1.54 8.74 5.83
C ASP A 305 -0.81 10.06 5.48
N ARG A 306 0.39 9.98 4.87
CA ARG A 306 1.12 11.18 4.41
C ARG A 306 0.38 11.95 3.33
N LEU A 307 -0.25 11.25 2.38
CA LEU A 307 -1.04 11.89 1.32
C LEU A 307 -2.26 12.61 1.89
N VAL A 308 -2.99 11.97 2.81
CA VAL A 308 -4.14 12.58 3.49
C VAL A 308 -3.72 13.83 4.25
N ASN A 309 -2.66 13.76 5.07
CA ASN A 309 -2.16 14.93 5.81
C ASN A 309 -1.73 16.08 4.88
N ARG A 310 -1.09 15.75 3.74
CA ARG A 310 -0.68 16.74 2.73
C ARG A 310 -1.91 17.40 2.07
N LEU A 311 -2.92 16.61 1.73
CA LEU A 311 -4.16 17.10 1.12
C LEU A 311 -4.96 17.94 2.11
N HIS A 312 -5.13 17.47 3.35
CA HIS A 312 -5.74 18.21 4.44
C HIS A 312 -5.09 19.59 4.62
N SER A 313 -3.75 19.63 4.73
CA SER A 313 -3.01 20.88 4.89
C SER A 313 -3.15 21.81 3.68
N ALA A 314 -3.23 21.27 2.46
CA ALA A 314 -3.42 22.05 1.26
C ALA A 314 -4.81 22.71 1.22
N VAL A 315 -5.85 21.97 1.62
CA VAL A 315 -7.21 22.52 1.76
C VAL A 315 -7.22 23.64 2.80
N GLU A 316 -6.65 23.44 3.98
CA GLU A 316 -6.60 24.48 5.02
C GLU A 316 -5.84 25.72 4.56
N TYR A 317 -4.72 25.55 3.86
CA TYR A 317 -3.96 26.65 3.29
C TYR A 317 -4.77 27.45 2.26
N ASP A 318 -5.44 26.78 1.33
CA ASP A 318 -6.27 27.43 0.32
C ASP A 318 -7.47 28.15 0.96
N ARG A 319 -8.12 27.54 1.95
CA ARG A 319 -9.20 28.17 2.74
C ARG A 319 -8.70 29.43 3.44
N GLU A 320 -7.56 29.38 4.12
CA GLU A 320 -7.00 30.54 4.79
C GLU A 320 -6.65 31.66 3.80
N SER A 321 -6.08 31.32 2.66
CA SER A 321 -5.75 32.25 1.58
C SER A 321 -7.01 32.93 1.01
N ILE A 322 -8.05 32.14 0.74
CA ILE A 322 -9.35 32.63 0.27
C ILE A 322 -9.99 33.56 1.30
N ARG A 323 -10.03 33.16 2.57
CA ARG A 323 -10.57 33.96 3.67
C ARG A 323 -9.80 35.28 3.83
N PHE A 324 -8.48 35.27 3.66
CA PHE A 324 -7.67 36.50 3.63
C PHE A 324 -8.06 37.40 2.46
N GLY A 325 -8.27 36.84 1.27
CA GLY A 325 -8.77 37.57 0.10
C GLY A 325 -10.15 38.20 0.31
N LEU A 326 -11.04 37.52 1.04
CA LEU A 326 -12.39 38.01 1.40
C LEU A 326 -12.37 39.08 2.51
N GLY A 327 -11.38 39.06 3.40
CA GLY A 327 -11.34 39.85 4.63
C GLY A 327 -11.27 41.38 4.48
N ARG A 328 -10.95 41.90 3.27
CA ARG A 328 -10.99 43.35 2.96
C ARG A 328 -12.12 43.74 1.99
N GLY A 329 -13.14 42.89 1.85
CA GLY A 329 -14.23 43.09 0.90
C GLY A 329 -13.80 42.79 -0.54
N LYS A 330 -14.27 43.58 -1.50
CA LYS A 330 -14.01 43.38 -2.94
C LYS A 330 -12.71 44.00 -3.43
N ASP A 331 -11.65 43.97 -2.62
CA ASP A 331 -10.33 44.45 -3.07
C ASP A 331 -9.83 43.56 -4.22
N LYS A 332 -9.84 44.14 -5.42
CA LYS A 332 -9.44 43.46 -6.65
C LYS A 332 -8.03 42.87 -6.53
N ASN A 333 -7.08 43.58 -5.96
CA ASN A 333 -5.69 43.13 -5.95
C ASN A 333 -5.48 41.92 -5.04
N LEU A 334 -6.18 41.89 -3.89
CA LEU A 334 -6.11 40.78 -2.95
C LEU A 334 -6.76 39.51 -3.52
N ILE A 335 -7.98 39.62 -4.04
CA ILE A 335 -8.71 38.50 -4.65
C ILE A 335 -7.90 37.90 -5.81
N LEU A 336 -7.35 38.76 -6.67
CA LEU A 336 -6.56 38.30 -7.81
C LEU A 336 -5.18 37.74 -7.41
N GLY A 337 -4.63 38.18 -6.27
CA GLY A 337 -3.45 37.56 -5.66
C GLY A 337 -3.71 36.10 -5.30
N VAL A 338 -4.82 35.83 -4.62
CA VAL A 338 -5.25 34.47 -4.27
C VAL A 338 -5.46 33.61 -5.52
N VAL A 339 -6.10 34.15 -6.56
CA VAL A 339 -6.26 33.45 -7.86
C VAL A 339 -4.91 33.06 -8.46
N LYS A 340 -3.90 33.95 -8.42
CA LYS A 340 -2.55 33.65 -8.93
C LYS A 340 -1.92 32.49 -8.16
N ASP A 341 -2.15 32.38 -6.86
CA ASP A 341 -1.59 31.32 -6.02
C ASP A 341 -2.32 29.99 -6.23
N LEU A 342 -3.66 29.98 -6.23
CA LEU A 342 -4.47 28.80 -6.55
C LEU A 342 -4.09 28.20 -7.92
N ARG A 343 -3.80 29.04 -8.92
CA ARG A 343 -3.33 28.59 -10.24
C ARG A 343 -2.02 27.82 -10.20
N LYS A 344 -1.12 28.08 -9.26
CA LYS A 344 0.18 27.40 -9.20
C LYS A 344 0.04 25.99 -8.64
N ASP A 345 -0.92 25.77 -7.75
CA ASP A 345 -0.96 24.57 -6.91
C ASP A 345 -2.16 23.65 -7.17
N HIS A 346 -3.25 24.12 -7.80
CA HIS A 346 -4.44 23.29 -8.05
C HIS A 346 -4.13 21.98 -8.81
N ALA A 347 -3.25 22.01 -9.83
CA ALA A 347 -2.89 20.79 -10.56
C ALA A 347 -2.22 19.74 -9.67
N LYS A 348 -1.32 20.17 -8.77
CA LYS A 348 -0.65 19.26 -7.81
C LYS A 348 -1.64 18.70 -6.79
N PHE A 349 -2.63 19.50 -6.39
CA PHE A 349 -3.69 19.08 -5.50
C PHE A 349 -4.56 17.98 -6.15
N LEU A 350 -5.02 18.21 -7.38
CA LEU A 350 -5.81 17.22 -8.15
C LEU A 350 -5.01 15.93 -8.43
N ASP A 351 -3.72 16.06 -8.76
CA ASP A 351 -2.82 14.90 -8.89
C ASP A 351 -2.69 14.15 -7.57
N GLY A 352 -2.63 14.86 -6.44
CA GLY A 352 -2.62 14.27 -5.10
C GLY A 352 -3.90 13.51 -4.76
N LEU A 353 -5.08 14.05 -5.12
CA LEU A 353 -6.37 13.36 -4.97
C LEU A 353 -6.41 12.05 -5.78
N LYS A 354 -5.93 12.11 -7.02
CA LYS A 354 -5.83 10.92 -7.88
C LYS A 354 -4.84 9.90 -7.32
N GLU A 355 -3.67 10.35 -6.85
CA GLU A 355 -2.67 9.47 -6.24
C GLU A 355 -3.24 8.77 -5.00
N LEU A 356 -3.96 9.49 -4.13
CA LEU A 356 -4.60 8.91 -2.94
C LEU A 356 -5.59 7.80 -3.32
N GLU A 357 -6.44 8.04 -4.32
CA GLU A 357 -7.41 7.07 -4.80
C GLU A 357 -6.75 5.82 -5.42
N ASP A 358 -5.70 6.02 -6.22
CA ASP A 358 -4.92 4.93 -6.79
C ASP A 358 -4.30 4.07 -5.68
N ARG A 359 -3.74 4.69 -4.64
CA ARG A 359 -3.17 4.00 -3.48
C ARG A 359 -4.21 3.20 -2.72
N ILE A 360 -5.42 3.72 -2.56
CA ILE A 360 -6.54 3.01 -1.92
C ILE A 360 -6.90 1.76 -2.74
N CYS A 361 -7.04 1.87 -4.07
CA CYS A 361 -7.34 0.72 -4.91
C CYS A 361 -6.25 -0.36 -4.85
N LEU A 362 -4.98 0.04 -4.80
CA LEU A 362 -3.86 -0.88 -4.64
C LEU A 362 -3.84 -1.54 -3.26
N LEU A 363 -4.22 -0.82 -2.21
CA LEU A 363 -4.37 -1.38 -0.87
C LEU A 363 -5.44 -2.49 -0.84
N PHE A 364 -6.59 -2.27 -1.49
CA PHE A 364 -7.63 -3.31 -1.64
C PHE A 364 -7.10 -4.56 -2.36
N ASN A 365 -6.31 -4.41 -3.42
CA ASN A 365 -5.67 -5.54 -4.11
C ASN A 365 -4.77 -6.36 -3.17
N MET A 366 -3.94 -5.68 -2.38
CA MET A 366 -3.06 -6.31 -1.40
C MET A 366 -3.86 -7.05 -0.32
N VAL A 367 -4.89 -6.40 0.23
CA VAL A 367 -5.82 -6.97 1.20
C VAL A 367 -6.48 -8.22 0.64
N ASN A 368 -7.07 -8.17 -0.54
CA ASN A 368 -7.77 -9.29 -1.18
C ASN A 368 -6.84 -10.48 -1.45
N ARG A 369 -5.62 -10.21 -1.90
CA ARG A 369 -4.61 -11.26 -2.08
C ARG A 369 -4.33 -12.01 -0.78
N ALA A 370 -4.13 -11.28 0.32
CA ALA A 370 -3.91 -11.89 1.62
C ALA A 370 -5.17 -12.60 2.14
N ARG A 371 -6.35 -11.99 2.00
CA ARG A 371 -7.64 -12.60 2.37
C ARG A 371 -7.84 -13.94 1.66
N LYS A 372 -7.57 -14.02 0.36
CA LYS A 372 -7.66 -15.26 -0.44
C LYS A 372 -6.72 -16.34 0.06
N LEU A 373 -5.45 -16.00 0.26
CA LEU A 373 -4.43 -16.95 0.73
C LEU A 373 -4.74 -17.49 2.13
N LEU A 374 -5.27 -16.65 3.03
CA LEU A 374 -5.66 -17.07 4.37
C LEU A 374 -6.95 -17.91 4.38
N LEU A 375 -7.90 -17.61 3.49
CA LEU A 375 -9.12 -18.42 3.32
C LEU A 375 -8.77 -19.84 2.83
N GLU A 376 -7.93 -19.93 1.81
CA GLU A 376 -7.43 -21.21 1.29
C GLU A 376 -6.73 -22.03 2.38
N GLU A 377 -6.02 -21.37 3.31
CA GLU A 377 -5.26 -22.02 4.37
C GLU A 377 -6.20 -22.63 5.42
N ILE A 378 -7.27 -21.93 5.79
CA ILE A 378 -8.25 -22.46 6.75
C ILE A 378 -9.11 -23.58 6.15
N ILE A 379 -9.49 -23.48 4.88
CA ILE A 379 -10.23 -24.54 4.16
C ILE A 379 -9.35 -25.78 4.00
N PHE A 380 -8.07 -25.60 3.67
CA PHE A 380 -7.13 -26.71 3.64
C PHE A 380 -7.05 -27.38 5.01
N HIS A 381 -6.88 -26.61 6.10
CA HIS A 381 -6.81 -27.12 7.45
C HIS A 381 -8.07 -27.84 7.95
N SER A 382 -9.27 -27.44 7.53
CA SER A 382 -10.52 -28.13 7.90
C SER A 382 -10.67 -29.49 7.20
N SER A 383 -10.27 -29.59 5.92
CA SER A 383 -10.34 -30.84 5.14
C SER A 383 -9.44 -31.98 5.65
N ILE A 384 -8.50 -31.67 6.55
CA ILE A 384 -7.48 -32.60 7.04
C ILE A 384 -7.90 -33.33 8.32
N VAL A 385 -8.86 -32.76 9.05
CA VAL A 385 -9.28 -33.22 10.37
C VAL A 385 -10.60 -33.98 10.32
N SER A 386 -11.33 -33.89 9.20
CA SER A 386 -12.40 -34.81 8.83
C SER A 386 -11.83 -36.05 8.13
#